data_AF-A0A1Y4W311-F1
#
_entry.id   AF-A0A1Y4W311-F1
#
_cell.length_a   1.000
_cell.length_b   1.000
_cell.length_c   1.000
_cell.angle_alpha   90.00
_cell.angle_beta   90.00
_cell.angle_gamma   90.00
#
_symmetry.space_group_name_H-M   'P 1'
#
loop_
_entity.id
_entity.type
_entity.pdbx_description
1 polymer ?
#
loop_
_entity_poly.entity_id
_entity_poly.type
_entity_poly.pdbx_seq_one_letter_code
_entity_poly.pdbx_strand_id
1 'polypeptide(L)'
;MKEDSFDRILMEEMSQLPPDPSSLTDYTPWQTAIRSMMLGMALNVFRLEFFYLQYLLPLLGAVLLYLGCRSLRKSDPWFRLCWALSALLLVLHMGVDILTATPVVQWITDQPRLDHTLAGILSAIMFLLLFSLRAGIRRAFTRRGESSPKDWLGRGLAVYLLCIALALWSELVPAYDQAMMGISITNDWLYYGRPALFIALEIYLLRCILLQSEALAGRGYDIVPAPVRLPGRRFTLLVFGVVLLAIPAALFVSSRLPTLPAAEVSRSLTSDQAAVRQRLIALGLPEELANCLDGAELERYAGAQQVIQGQPKDVSGYDPEQPAPEGSPVPVHLGDGEAELSVWAIRLPDGSARVLHFFRYTVLPSLRLQDQFSIDPSGYFYTDDFAGGLLWDRNGDPYAAQISLQLGGGETEDQVPELTAWIYQFEFDAFGRRHFSPWFNFSIPAGAEDLRGWLAYTVHPQQSQSGVVNGGFGDLTYLFLRHQSSLLHYPFASISDLGGQRDAGHHGAIETAWATFEFYLPD
;
A
#
# COMPACT_ATOMS: atom_id res chain seq x y z
N MET A 1 -40.83 64.57 34.10
CA MET A 1 -41.14 63.98 32.78
C MET A 1 -40.10 62.89 32.57
N LYS A 2 -40.53 61.62 32.52
CA LYS A 2 -39.64 60.45 32.65
C LYS A 2 -38.93 60.15 31.33
N GLU A 3 -37.62 59.97 31.38
CA GLU A 3 -36.78 59.50 30.26
C GLU A 3 -37.33 58.21 29.61
N ASP A 4 -37.96 57.33 30.40
CA ASP A 4 -38.58 56.08 29.93
C ASP A 4 -39.61 56.23 28.80
N SER A 5 -40.34 57.34 28.72
CA SER A 5 -41.34 57.52 27.64
C SER A 5 -40.69 57.94 26.32
N PHE A 6 -39.56 58.65 26.38
CA PHE A 6 -38.83 59.08 25.20
C PHE A 6 -38.09 57.89 24.58
N ASP A 7 -37.41 57.09 25.41
CA ASP A 7 -36.68 55.89 24.96
C ASP A 7 -37.62 54.82 24.39
N ARG A 8 -38.84 54.72 24.92
CA ARG A 8 -39.85 53.78 24.42
C ARG A 8 -40.40 54.19 23.05
N ILE A 9 -40.62 55.48 22.83
CA ILE A 9 -41.03 56.02 21.53
C ILE A 9 -39.88 55.89 20.52
N LEU A 10 -38.63 56.13 20.96
CA LEU A 10 -37.44 55.96 20.13
C LEU A 10 -37.23 54.50 19.71
N MET A 11 -37.41 53.53 20.61
CA MET A 11 -37.36 52.11 20.27
C MET A 11 -38.50 51.68 19.35
N GLU A 12 -39.70 52.24 19.52
CA GLU A 12 -40.85 51.93 18.68
C GLU A 12 -40.68 52.50 17.26
N GLU A 13 -40.14 53.72 17.11
CA GLU A 13 -39.75 54.30 15.82
C GLU A 13 -38.55 53.58 15.17
N MET A 14 -37.53 53.20 15.97
CA MET A 14 -36.40 52.40 15.48
C MET A 14 -36.80 50.99 15.04
N SER A 15 -37.86 50.42 15.63
CA SER A 15 -38.41 49.12 15.21
C SER A 15 -39.24 49.18 13.93
N GLN A 16 -39.66 50.38 13.50
CA GLN A 16 -40.40 50.62 12.25
C GLN A 16 -39.50 51.04 11.08
N LEU A 17 -38.24 51.38 11.33
CA LEU A 17 -37.25 51.54 10.27
C LEU A 17 -36.89 50.14 9.70
N PRO A 18 -36.93 49.93 8.37
CA PRO A 18 -36.36 48.72 7.81
C PRO A 18 -34.89 48.63 8.26
N PRO A 19 -34.40 47.44 8.66
CA PRO A 19 -33.06 47.28 9.19
C PRO A 19 -32.03 47.85 8.21
N ASP A 20 -31.06 48.59 8.75
CA ASP A 20 -30.04 49.30 7.97
C ASP A 20 -29.33 48.33 7.00
N PRO A 21 -29.51 48.49 5.67
CA PRO A 21 -28.98 47.55 4.67
C PRO A 21 -27.44 47.50 4.65
N SER A 22 -26.76 48.46 5.28
CA SER A 22 -25.29 48.51 5.41
C SER A 22 -24.74 47.58 6.49
N SER A 23 -25.58 47.11 7.43
CA SER A 23 -25.19 46.14 8.49
C SER A 23 -25.47 44.68 8.10
N LEU A 24 -26.31 44.47 7.08
CA LEU A 24 -26.61 43.16 6.48
C LEU A 24 -25.65 42.80 5.34
N THR A 25 -24.70 43.68 5.01
CA THR A 25 -23.92 43.58 3.77
C THR A 25 -22.86 42.48 3.80
N ASP A 26 -22.43 41.97 4.96
CA ASP A 26 -21.21 41.17 4.99
C ASP A 26 -21.32 39.66 5.22
N TYR A 27 -22.45 39.06 5.65
CA TYR A 27 -22.50 37.59 5.76
C TYR A 27 -23.92 37.00 5.81
N THR A 28 -24.40 36.41 4.70
CA THR A 28 -25.68 35.67 4.68
C THR A 28 -25.44 34.15 4.74
N PRO A 29 -26.23 33.37 5.52
CA PRO A 29 -26.10 31.92 5.62
C PRO A 29 -26.14 31.19 4.26
N TRP A 30 -26.88 31.73 3.30
CA TRP A 30 -26.94 31.26 1.92
C TRP A 30 -25.59 31.39 1.19
N GLN A 31 -24.93 32.55 1.28
CA GLN A 31 -23.64 32.78 0.64
C GLN A 31 -22.55 31.88 1.24
N THR A 32 -22.55 31.73 2.57
CA THR A 32 -21.62 30.81 3.25
C THR A 32 -21.81 29.38 2.76
N ALA A 33 -23.07 28.92 2.68
CA ALA A 33 -23.39 27.58 2.21
C ALA A 33 -22.93 27.34 0.78
N ILE A 34 -23.29 28.22 -0.15
CA ILE A 34 -22.89 28.12 -1.56
C ILE A 34 -21.35 28.17 -1.67
N ARG A 35 -20.68 29.11 -1.00
CA ARG A 35 -19.21 29.19 -1.02
C ARG A 35 -18.56 27.90 -0.53
N SER A 36 -19.06 27.31 0.55
CA SER A 36 -18.58 26.01 1.05
C SER A 36 -18.81 24.89 0.03
N MET A 37 -19.97 24.83 -0.62
CA MET A 37 -20.24 23.82 -1.66
C MET A 37 -19.29 23.97 -2.84
N MET A 38 -19.07 25.20 -3.30
CA MET A 38 -18.20 25.49 -4.44
C MET A 38 -16.73 25.20 -4.13
N LEU A 39 -16.27 25.54 -2.92
CA LEU A 39 -14.93 25.18 -2.46
C LEU A 39 -14.79 23.65 -2.30
N GLY A 40 -15.81 22.98 -1.75
CA GLY A 40 -15.77 21.53 -1.59
C GLY A 40 -15.77 20.78 -2.92
N MET A 41 -16.47 21.32 -3.92
CA MET A 41 -16.43 20.85 -5.30
C MET A 41 -15.04 20.98 -5.90
N ALA A 42 -14.40 22.14 -5.73
CA ALA A 42 -13.04 22.40 -6.21
C ALA A 42 -12.03 21.42 -5.59
N LEU A 43 -12.10 21.20 -4.27
CA LEU A 43 -11.18 20.30 -3.56
C LEU A 43 -11.30 18.82 -3.94
N ASN A 44 -12.45 18.40 -4.48
CA ASN A 44 -12.63 17.02 -4.96
C ASN A 44 -12.19 16.82 -6.41
N VAL A 45 -12.09 17.90 -7.20
CA VAL A 45 -11.63 17.83 -8.59
C VAL A 45 -10.11 17.73 -8.64
N PHE A 46 -9.40 18.49 -7.79
CA PHE A 46 -7.94 18.53 -7.81
C PHE A 46 -7.33 17.41 -6.97
N ARG A 47 -6.54 16.55 -7.62
CA ARG A 47 -5.67 15.59 -6.94
C ARG A 47 -4.26 16.14 -6.90
N LEU A 48 -3.78 16.42 -5.69
CA LEU A 48 -2.39 16.81 -5.45
C LEU A 48 -1.69 15.62 -4.80
N GLU A 49 -0.79 14.96 -5.52
CA GLU A 49 -0.17 13.69 -5.08
C GLU A 49 0.99 13.87 -4.07
N PHE A 50 1.19 15.08 -3.57
CA PHE A 50 2.25 15.41 -2.64
C PHE A 50 1.68 15.75 -1.25
N PHE A 51 2.44 15.48 -0.18
CA PHE A 51 2.05 15.72 1.22
C PHE A 51 0.71 15.08 1.65
N TYR A 52 0.33 13.94 1.09
CA TYR A 52 -0.95 13.26 1.38
C TYR A 52 -2.20 14.10 1.04
N LEU A 53 -2.05 15.17 0.26
CA LEU A 53 -3.16 16.05 -0.13
C LEU A 53 -4.19 15.32 -1.00
N GLN A 54 -3.80 14.24 -1.68
CA GLN A 54 -4.68 13.37 -2.45
C GLN A 54 -5.73 12.66 -1.57
N TYR A 55 -5.50 12.54 -0.27
CA TYR A 55 -6.46 11.99 0.70
C TYR A 55 -7.16 13.11 1.49
N LEU A 56 -6.39 14.10 1.94
CA LEU A 56 -6.90 15.19 2.78
C LEU A 56 -7.86 16.13 2.05
N LEU A 57 -7.55 16.51 0.80
CA LEU A 57 -8.35 17.49 0.06
C LEU A 57 -9.73 16.93 -0.34
N PRO A 58 -9.85 15.70 -0.88
CA PRO A 58 -11.17 15.14 -1.19
C PRO A 58 -12.03 14.99 0.07
N LEU A 59 -11.46 14.51 1.19
CA LEU A 59 -12.18 14.39 2.47
C LEU A 59 -12.66 15.76 2.97
N LEU A 60 -11.78 16.77 2.98
CA LEU A 60 -12.15 18.14 3.35
C LEU A 60 -13.24 18.68 2.41
N GLY A 61 -13.10 18.42 1.10
CA GLY A 61 -14.05 18.85 0.11
C GLY A 61 -15.43 18.22 0.30
N ALA A 62 -15.49 16.92 0.62
CA ALA A 62 -16.73 16.22 0.93
C ALA A 62 -17.41 16.76 2.20
N VAL A 63 -16.62 17.11 3.23
CA VAL A 63 -17.13 17.78 4.43
C VAL A 63 -17.74 19.14 4.10
N LEU A 64 -17.06 19.96 3.29
CA LEU A 64 -17.54 21.27 2.89
C LEU A 64 -18.83 21.18 2.03
N LEU A 65 -18.89 20.23 1.11
CA LEU A 65 -20.10 19.92 0.33
C LEU A 65 -21.26 19.53 1.24
N TYR A 66 -21.02 18.62 2.20
CA TYR A 66 -22.03 18.20 3.16
C TYR A 66 -22.56 19.35 4.02
N LEU A 67 -21.65 20.14 4.60
CA LEU A 67 -22.02 21.29 5.44
C LEU A 67 -22.80 22.35 4.64
N GLY A 68 -22.37 22.57 3.39
CA GLY A 68 -23.06 23.43 2.43
C GLY A 68 -24.48 22.96 2.11
N CYS A 69 -24.66 21.73 1.60
CA CYS A 69 -25.99 21.20 1.28
C CYS A 69 -26.87 21.06 2.56
N ARG A 70 -26.28 20.81 3.74
CA ARG A 70 -27.03 20.63 5.02
C ARG A 70 -27.87 21.84 5.37
N SER A 71 -27.36 23.05 5.13
CA SER A 71 -28.09 24.28 5.40
C SER A 71 -29.31 24.46 4.48
N LEU A 72 -29.21 23.94 3.24
CA LEU A 72 -30.20 24.09 2.17
C LEU A 72 -31.19 22.92 2.07
N ARG A 73 -31.04 21.87 2.89
CA ARG A 73 -31.81 20.62 2.77
C ARG A 73 -33.34 20.77 2.87
N LYS A 74 -33.89 21.88 3.35
CA LYS A 74 -35.35 22.06 3.48
C LYS A 74 -35.97 22.93 2.39
N SER A 75 -35.17 23.55 1.52
CA SER A 75 -35.68 24.53 0.54
C SER A 75 -36.26 23.88 -0.72
N ASP A 76 -35.66 22.78 -1.22
CA ASP A 76 -36.09 22.12 -2.45
C ASP A 76 -35.74 20.61 -2.47
N PRO A 77 -36.51 19.75 -3.17
CA PRO A 77 -36.12 18.37 -3.43
C PRO A 77 -34.72 18.19 -4.03
N TRP A 78 -34.27 19.08 -4.93
CA TRP A 78 -32.93 18.99 -5.52
C TRP A 78 -31.82 19.27 -4.50
N PHE A 79 -32.04 20.21 -3.57
CA PHE A 79 -31.11 20.44 -2.46
C PHE A 79 -31.13 19.31 -1.43
N ARG A 80 -32.25 18.60 -1.27
CA ARG A 80 -32.29 17.34 -0.51
C ARG A 80 -31.46 16.25 -1.16
N LEU A 81 -31.55 16.11 -2.48
CA LEU A 81 -30.74 15.15 -3.24
C LEU A 81 -29.23 15.49 -3.12
N CYS A 82 -28.85 16.76 -3.30
CA CYS A 82 -27.49 17.26 -3.04
C CYS A 82 -26.99 16.82 -1.67
N TRP A 83 -27.81 17.06 -0.64
CA TRP A 83 -27.46 16.71 0.72
C TRP A 83 -27.27 15.20 0.92
N ALA A 84 -28.17 14.37 0.39
CA ALA A 84 -28.05 12.91 0.46
C ALA A 84 -26.79 12.40 -0.28
N LEU A 85 -26.54 12.90 -1.50
CA LEU A 85 -25.36 12.54 -2.29
C LEU A 85 -24.07 13.02 -1.62
N SER A 86 -24.05 14.21 -1.01
CA SER A 86 -22.87 14.72 -0.29
C SER A 86 -22.56 13.91 0.96
N ALA A 87 -23.59 13.38 1.63
CA ALA A 87 -23.43 12.48 2.77
C ALA A 87 -22.88 11.12 2.31
N LEU A 88 -23.40 10.57 1.22
CA LEU A 88 -22.88 9.35 0.61
C LEU A 88 -21.41 9.51 0.19
N LEU A 89 -21.09 10.60 -0.52
CA LEU A 89 -19.73 10.91 -0.95
C LEU A 89 -18.77 11.03 0.24
N LEU A 90 -19.20 11.70 1.32
CA LEU A 90 -18.40 11.82 2.55
C LEU A 90 -18.13 10.46 3.20
N VAL A 91 -19.14 9.61 3.32
CA VAL A 91 -18.98 8.26 3.88
C VAL A 91 -18.06 7.41 3.00
N LEU A 92 -18.17 7.52 1.68
CA LEU A 92 -17.28 6.81 0.74
C LEU A 92 -15.83 7.27 0.86
N HIS A 93 -15.56 8.58 0.94
CA HIS A 93 -14.19 9.06 1.16
C HIS A 93 -13.63 8.60 2.50
N MET A 94 -14.39 8.73 3.59
CA MET A 94 -13.97 8.20 4.90
C MET A 94 -13.68 6.70 4.82
N GLY A 95 -14.53 5.93 4.14
CA GLY A 95 -14.36 4.50 3.98
C GLY A 95 -13.13 4.14 3.16
N VAL A 96 -12.92 4.78 2.02
CA VAL A 96 -11.74 4.58 1.17
C VAL A 96 -10.47 4.95 1.92
N ASP A 97 -10.43 6.11 2.58
CA ASP A 97 -9.26 6.55 3.36
C ASP A 97 -8.91 5.55 4.49
N ILE A 98 -9.91 4.97 5.16
CA ILE A 98 -9.68 3.94 6.18
C ILE A 98 -9.24 2.62 5.53
N LEU A 99 -9.85 2.23 4.41
CA LEU A 99 -9.53 0.98 3.71
C LEU A 99 -8.16 1.02 3.03
N THR A 100 -7.65 2.20 2.65
CA THR A 100 -6.28 2.36 2.14
C THR A 100 -5.23 2.03 3.21
N ALA A 101 -5.63 2.03 4.48
CA ALA A 101 -4.83 1.53 5.59
C ALA A 101 -4.94 0.00 5.78
N THR A 102 -5.48 -0.70 4.78
CA THR A 102 -5.66 -2.16 4.74
C THR A 102 -5.29 -2.68 3.34
N PRO A 103 -5.04 -3.99 3.14
CA PRO A 103 -4.75 -4.55 1.82
C PRO A 103 -5.94 -4.51 0.85
N VAL A 104 -7.14 -4.14 1.31
CA VAL A 104 -8.37 -4.17 0.51
C VAL A 104 -8.29 -3.23 -0.69
N VAL A 105 -7.74 -2.02 -0.52
CA VAL A 105 -7.65 -1.07 -1.63
C VAL A 105 -6.65 -1.55 -2.68
N GLN A 106 -5.52 -2.11 -2.26
CA GLN A 106 -4.54 -2.70 -3.16
C GLN A 106 -5.16 -3.85 -3.98
N TRP A 107 -5.88 -4.74 -3.31
CA TRP A 107 -6.61 -5.83 -3.97
C TRP A 107 -7.67 -5.33 -4.98
N ILE A 108 -8.30 -4.17 -4.72
CA ILE A 108 -9.22 -3.52 -5.66
C ILE A 108 -8.46 -2.95 -6.85
N THR A 109 -7.34 -2.27 -6.62
CA THR A 109 -6.53 -1.62 -7.68
C THR A 109 -5.84 -2.64 -8.58
N ASP A 110 -5.49 -3.81 -8.05
CA ASP A 110 -4.92 -4.93 -8.82
C ASP A 110 -5.93 -5.55 -9.79
N GLN A 111 -7.22 -5.25 -9.61
CA GLN A 111 -8.30 -5.69 -10.49
C GLN A 111 -8.83 -4.50 -11.29
N PRO A 112 -8.43 -4.33 -12.57
CA PRO A 112 -8.78 -3.17 -13.38
C PRO A 112 -10.29 -2.90 -13.39
N ARG A 113 -11.11 -3.95 -13.48
CA ARG A 113 -12.58 -3.82 -13.49
C ARG A 113 -13.12 -3.18 -12.21
N LEU A 114 -12.62 -3.57 -11.04
CA LEU A 114 -13.10 -3.04 -9.76
C LEU A 114 -12.61 -1.61 -9.55
N ASP A 115 -11.36 -1.32 -9.88
CA ASP A 115 -10.79 0.02 -9.80
C ASP A 115 -11.56 1.03 -10.67
N HIS A 116 -11.73 0.72 -11.97
CA HIS A 116 -12.50 1.57 -12.88
C HIS A 116 -13.96 1.70 -12.43
N THR A 117 -14.56 0.65 -11.85
CA THR A 117 -15.94 0.71 -11.31
C THR A 117 -16.03 1.68 -10.15
N LEU A 118 -15.08 1.63 -9.20
CA LEU A 118 -15.04 2.53 -8.05
C LEU A 118 -14.83 3.98 -8.49
N ALA A 119 -13.86 4.23 -9.38
CA ALA A 119 -13.61 5.55 -9.96
C ALA A 119 -14.83 6.09 -10.73
N GLY A 120 -15.52 5.23 -11.48
CA GLY A 120 -16.75 5.54 -12.18
C GLY A 120 -17.90 5.93 -11.25
N ILE A 121 -18.10 5.19 -10.15
CA ILE A 121 -19.12 5.50 -9.12
C ILE A 121 -18.85 6.87 -8.49
N LEU A 122 -17.61 7.14 -8.07
CA LEU A 122 -17.25 8.42 -7.46
C LEU A 122 -17.48 9.59 -8.44
N SER A 123 -17.09 9.40 -9.70
CA SER A 123 -17.31 10.39 -10.76
C SER A 123 -18.81 10.62 -11.05
N ALA A 124 -19.62 9.55 -11.04
CA ALA A 124 -21.06 9.63 -11.21
C ALA A 124 -21.75 10.38 -10.06
N ILE A 125 -21.34 10.13 -8.81
CA ILE A 125 -21.85 10.87 -7.64
C ILE A 125 -21.51 12.36 -7.76
N MET A 126 -20.27 12.69 -8.16
CA MET A 126 -19.82 14.06 -8.36
C MET A 126 -20.61 14.78 -9.47
N PHE A 127 -20.87 14.08 -10.58
CA PHE A 127 -21.74 14.57 -11.65
C PHE A 127 -23.16 14.86 -11.13
N LEU A 128 -23.77 13.91 -10.40
CA LEU A 128 -25.11 14.07 -9.83
C LEU A 128 -25.17 15.20 -8.79
N LEU A 129 -24.09 15.46 -8.06
CA LEU A 129 -23.95 16.61 -7.17
C LEU A 129 -23.98 17.93 -7.94
N LEU A 130 -23.16 18.08 -8.99
CA LEU A 130 -23.21 19.27 -9.87
C LEU A 130 -24.59 19.48 -10.48
N PHE A 131 -25.18 18.39 -10.98
CA PHE A 131 -26.48 18.42 -11.62
C PHE A 131 -27.58 18.85 -10.64
N SER A 132 -27.64 18.23 -9.46
CA SER A 132 -28.63 18.55 -8.43
C SER A 132 -28.45 19.97 -7.88
N LEU A 133 -27.20 20.44 -7.72
CA LEU A 133 -26.90 21.80 -7.33
C LEU A 133 -27.40 22.81 -8.37
N ARG A 134 -27.08 22.59 -9.65
CA ARG A 134 -27.57 23.41 -10.76
C ARG A 134 -29.10 23.44 -10.83
N ALA A 135 -29.74 22.28 -10.72
CA ALA A 135 -31.18 22.15 -10.75
C ALA A 135 -31.85 22.87 -9.57
N GLY A 136 -31.28 22.74 -8.35
CA GLY A 136 -31.74 23.42 -7.15
C GLY A 136 -31.65 24.94 -7.27
N ILE A 137 -30.51 25.46 -7.75
CA ILE A 137 -30.31 26.90 -7.98
C ILE A 137 -31.33 27.42 -8.98
N ARG A 138 -31.44 26.81 -10.17
CA ARG A 138 -32.39 27.24 -11.21
C ARG A 138 -33.83 27.24 -10.68
N ARG A 139 -34.24 26.19 -9.98
CA ARG A 139 -35.60 26.08 -9.42
C ARG A 139 -35.88 27.11 -8.33
N ALA A 140 -34.87 27.47 -7.53
CA ALA A 140 -35.00 28.53 -6.53
C ALA A 140 -35.20 29.92 -7.17
N PHE A 141 -34.58 30.19 -8.32
CA PHE A 141 -34.79 31.45 -9.06
C PHE A 141 -36.09 31.46 -9.86
N THR A 142 -36.48 30.37 -10.53
CA THR A 142 -37.74 30.32 -11.29
C THR A 142 -38.97 30.47 -10.40
N ARG A 143 -38.97 29.90 -9.20
CA ARG A 143 -40.07 30.09 -8.22
C ARG A 143 -40.23 31.54 -7.77
N ARG A 144 -39.18 32.35 -7.84
CA ARG A 144 -39.18 33.76 -7.43
C ARG A 144 -39.53 34.71 -8.57
N GLY A 145 -39.66 34.22 -9.81
CA GLY A 145 -39.85 35.09 -10.98
C GLY A 145 -38.65 35.99 -11.28
N GLU A 146 -37.51 35.76 -10.63
CA GLU A 146 -36.27 36.50 -10.86
C GLU A 146 -35.52 35.94 -12.08
N SER A 147 -34.78 36.82 -12.77
CA SER A 147 -33.89 36.38 -13.83
C SER A 147 -32.84 35.43 -13.27
N SER A 148 -32.80 34.22 -13.81
CA SER A 148 -31.82 33.22 -13.38
C SER A 148 -30.40 33.75 -13.65
N PRO A 149 -29.46 33.58 -12.71
CA PRO A 149 -28.08 33.97 -12.94
C PRO A 149 -27.50 33.20 -14.13
N LYS A 150 -26.47 33.77 -14.75
CA LYS A 150 -25.74 33.13 -15.86
C LYS A 150 -25.35 31.71 -15.45
N ASP A 151 -25.66 30.73 -16.30
CA ASP A 151 -25.54 29.30 -16.01
C ASP A 151 -24.09 28.79 -16.17
N TRP A 152 -23.20 29.26 -15.30
CA TRP A 152 -21.82 28.81 -15.26
C TRP A 152 -21.70 27.36 -14.79
N LEU A 153 -22.58 26.91 -13.87
CA LEU A 153 -22.65 25.50 -13.47
C LEU A 153 -23.03 24.57 -14.63
N GLY A 154 -23.90 24.98 -15.55
CA GLY A 154 -24.20 24.20 -16.75
C GLY A 154 -22.98 24.02 -17.65
N ARG A 155 -22.17 25.08 -17.80
CA ARG A 155 -20.88 25.00 -18.51
C ARG A 155 -19.90 24.10 -17.78
N GLY A 156 -19.79 24.25 -16.46
CA GLY A 156 -18.96 23.38 -15.62
C GLY A 156 -19.35 21.90 -15.75
N LEU A 157 -20.65 21.59 -15.75
CA LEU A 157 -21.13 20.22 -15.93
C LEU A 157 -20.74 19.64 -17.31
N ALA A 158 -20.84 20.44 -18.38
CA ALA A 158 -20.38 20.02 -19.71
C ALA A 158 -18.86 19.78 -19.75
N VAL A 159 -18.09 20.64 -19.07
CA VAL A 159 -16.63 20.50 -18.95
C VAL A 159 -16.26 19.26 -18.14
N TYR A 160 -16.98 18.98 -17.06
CA TYR A 160 -16.76 17.78 -16.26
C TYR A 160 -17.05 16.50 -17.04
N LEU A 161 -18.11 16.48 -17.86
CA LEU A 161 -18.37 15.38 -18.80
C LEU A 161 -17.25 15.24 -19.83
N LEU A 162 -16.67 16.35 -20.30
CA LEU A 162 -15.53 16.32 -21.20
C LEU A 162 -14.28 15.76 -20.52
N CYS A 163 -14.04 16.07 -19.24
CA CYS A 163 -12.96 15.46 -18.45
C CYS A 163 -13.16 13.94 -18.33
N ILE A 164 -14.39 13.47 -18.04
CA ILE A 164 -14.69 12.03 -17.99
C ILE A 164 -14.46 11.38 -19.36
N ALA A 165 -14.94 12.01 -20.44
CA ALA A 165 -14.73 11.50 -21.80
C ALA A 165 -13.24 11.45 -22.18
N LEU A 166 -12.45 12.44 -21.76
CA LEU A 166 -11.02 12.49 -21.98
C LEU A 166 -10.29 11.41 -21.18
N ALA A 167 -10.70 11.14 -19.93
CA ALA A 167 -10.17 10.04 -19.13
C ALA A 167 -10.46 8.67 -19.78
N LEU A 168 -11.71 8.43 -20.19
CA LEU A 168 -12.09 7.22 -20.92
C LEU A 168 -11.32 7.07 -22.25
N TRP A 169 -11.09 8.18 -22.97
CA TRP A 169 -10.29 8.14 -24.19
C TRP A 169 -8.82 7.82 -23.93
N SER A 170 -8.29 8.26 -22.79
CA SER A 170 -6.92 7.93 -22.38
C SER A 170 -6.76 6.44 -22.08
N GLU A 171 -7.77 5.79 -21.52
CA GLU A 171 -7.78 4.35 -21.27
C GLU A 171 -7.95 3.54 -22.58
N LEU A 172 -8.83 3.98 -23.47
CA LEU A 172 -9.12 3.27 -24.73
C LEU A 172 -7.98 3.36 -25.75
N VAL A 173 -7.17 4.41 -25.69
CA VAL A 173 -6.05 4.65 -26.61
C VAL A 173 -4.84 5.07 -25.79
N PRO A 174 -4.07 4.13 -25.24
CA PRO A 174 -2.85 4.44 -24.48
C PRO A 174 -1.86 5.25 -25.34
N ALA A 175 -1.20 6.25 -24.72
CA ALA A 175 -0.20 7.11 -25.38
C ALA A 175 1.24 6.67 -25.09
N TYR A 176 1.39 5.56 -24.38
CA TYR A 176 2.65 4.96 -24.04
C TYR A 176 2.49 3.45 -23.91
N ASP A 177 3.58 2.73 -24.13
CA ASP A 177 3.73 1.32 -23.79
C ASP A 177 4.81 1.18 -22.73
N GLN A 178 4.67 0.18 -21.86
CA GLN A 178 5.78 -0.19 -20.98
C GLN A 178 6.87 -0.83 -21.83
N ALA A 179 8.05 -0.23 -21.86
CA ALA A 179 9.19 -0.73 -22.62
C ALA A 179 10.36 -1.07 -21.69
N MET A 180 11.38 -1.67 -22.29
CA MET A 180 12.59 -2.17 -21.63
C MET A 180 13.27 -1.17 -20.67
N MET A 181 13.27 0.14 -20.96
CA MET A 181 13.84 1.15 -20.05
C MET A 181 12.82 2.24 -19.72
N GLY A 182 11.74 1.83 -19.07
CA GLY A 182 10.68 2.71 -18.59
C GLY A 182 9.53 2.85 -19.58
N ILE A 183 8.93 4.02 -19.62
CA ILE A 183 7.76 4.29 -20.44
C ILE A 183 8.22 4.65 -21.85
N SER A 184 7.91 3.81 -22.85
CA SER A 184 8.12 4.18 -24.26
C SER A 184 6.90 4.95 -24.75
N ILE A 185 7.14 6.20 -25.11
CA ILE A 185 6.09 7.09 -25.58
C ILE A 185 5.74 6.69 -27.02
N THR A 186 4.56 6.10 -27.22
CA THR A 186 4.08 5.68 -28.55
C THR A 186 3.57 6.86 -29.36
N ASN A 187 3.12 7.92 -28.69
CA ASN A 187 2.66 9.15 -29.32
C ASN A 187 2.93 10.37 -28.45
N ASP A 188 4.01 11.11 -28.75
CA ASP A 188 4.44 12.30 -28.01
C ASP A 188 3.33 13.34 -27.87
N TRP A 189 2.57 13.59 -28.94
CA TRP A 189 1.50 14.58 -28.92
C TRP A 189 0.37 14.16 -27.96
N LEU A 190 -0.04 12.90 -27.96
CA LEU A 190 -1.08 12.42 -27.03
C LEU A 190 -0.56 12.38 -25.60
N TYR A 191 0.69 11.96 -25.41
CA TYR A 191 1.31 11.80 -24.09
C TYR A 191 1.40 13.14 -23.34
N TYR A 192 1.84 14.21 -23.99
CA TYR A 192 1.92 15.55 -23.37
C TYR A 192 0.63 16.37 -23.55
N GLY A 193 -0.04 16.23 -24.70
CA GLY A 193 -1.20 17.04 -25.05
C GLY A 193 -2.45 16.71 -24.24
N ARG A 194 -2.69 15.42 -23.91
CA ARG A 194 -3.88 15.04 -23.13
C ARG A 194 -3.81 15.51 -21.68
N PRO A 195 -2.71 15.31 -20.91
CA PRO A 195 -2.59 15.88 -19.57
C PRO A 195 -2.72 17.41 -19.58
N ALA A 196 -2.11 18.09 -20.55
CA ALA A 196 -2.24 19.55 -20.68
C ALA A 196 -3.69 19.99 -20.94
N LEU A 197 -4.42 19.29 -21.82
CA LEU A 197 -5.83 19.52 -22.07
C LEU A 197 -6.68 19.24 -20.83
N PHE A 198 -6.42 18.14 -20.12
CA PHE A 198 -7.11 17.77 -18.89
C PHE A 198 -6.96 18.86 -17.83
N ILE A 199 -5.74 19.33 -17.57
CA ILE A 199 -5.45 20.44 -16.66
C ILE A 199 -6.19 21.72 -17.10
N ALA A 200 -6.18 22.05 -18.39
CA ALA A 200 -6.88 23.24 -18.90
C ALA A 200 -8.40 23.16 -18.66
N LEU A 201 -9.00 21.97 -18.84
CA LEU A 201 -10.41 21.73 -18.56
C LEU A 201 -10.72 21.84 -17.06
N GLU A 202 -9.87 21.31 -16.18
CA GLU A 202 -10.02 21.45 -14.74
C GLU A 202 -9.93 22.90 -14.27
N ILE A 203 -8.98 23.67 -14.80
CA ILE A 203 -8.86 25.13 -14.52
C ILE A 203 -10.13 25.86 -14.99
N TYR A 204 -10.65 25.52 -16.18
CA TYR A 204 -11.87 26.12 -16.68
C TYR A 204 -13.11 25.72 -15.88
N LEU A 205 -13.17 24.48 -15.39
CA LEU A 205 -14.19 24.00 -14.46
C LEU A 205 -14.17 24.79 -13.16
N LEU A 206 -12.99 25.00 -12.55
CA LEU A 206 -12.84 25.88 -11.39
C LEU A 206 -13.33 27.28 -11.66
N ARG A 207 -12.94 27.85 -12.81
CA ARG A 207 -13.38 29.18 -13.18
C ARG A 207 -14.91 29.26 -13.28
N CYS A 208 -15.56 28.25 -13.85
CA CYS A 208 -17.02 28.17 -13.88
C CYS A 208 -17.63 28.11 -12.47
N ILE A 209 -17.00 27.34 -11.56
CA ILE A 209 -17.40 27.24 -10.17
C ILE A 209 -17.26 28.61 -9.46
N LEU A 210 -16.11 29.27 -9.58
CA LEU A 210 -15.86 30.58 -8.96
C LEU A 210 -16.80 31.67 -9.50
N LEU A 211 -16.97 31.76 -10.82
CA LEU A 211 -17.88 32.72 -11.45
C LEU A 211 -19.34 32.49 -11.06
N GLN A 212 -19.75 31.23 -10.86
CA GLN A 212 -21.08 30.95 -10.33
C GLN A 212 -21.22 31.43 -8.88
N SER A 213 -20.19 31.24 -8.05
CA SER A 213 -20.19 31.72 -6.67
C SER A 213 -20.36 33.25 -6.62
N GLU A 214 -19.62 33.97 -7.46
CA GLU A 214 -19.73 35.43 -7.60
C GLU A 214 -21.11 35.85 -8.14
N ALA A 215 -21.65 35.14 -9.14
CA ALA A 215 -22.98 35.42 -9.68
C ALA A 215 -24.11 35.22 -8.64
N LEU A 216 -23.86 34.42 -7.60
CA LEU A 216 -24.80 34.18 -6.51
C LEU A 216 -24.55 35.10 -5.30
N ALA A 217 -23.45 35.85 -5.28
CA ALA A 217 -23.18 36.84 -4.26
C ALA A 217 -24.30 37.90 -4.24
N GLY A 218 -24.82 38.21 -3.06
CA GLY A 218 -25.93 39.13 -2.85
C GLY A 218 -27.34 38.62 -3.18
N ARG A 219 -27.53 37.37 -3.67
CA ARG A 219 -28.83 36.89 -4.21
C ARG A 219 -29.55 35.81 -3.40
N GLY A 220 -29.66 35.96 -2.07
CA GLY A 220 -30.22 34.92 -1.20
C GLY A 220 -30.84 35.37 0.12
N TYR A 221 -31.55 36.50 0.11
CA TYR A 221 -32.00 37.19 1.32
C TYR A 221 -33.03 36.44 2.20
N ASP A 222 -33.77 35.45 1.70
CA ASP A 222 -34.90 34.82 2.45
C ASP A 222 -34.78 33.31 2.73
N ILE A 223 -33.59 32.72 2.62
CA ILE A 223 -33.46 31.27 2.87
C ILE A 223 -33.27 31.03 4.36
N VAL A 224 -34.35 30.61 5.02
CA VAL A 224 -34.34 30.20 6.43
C VAL A 224 -33.42 28.98 6.56
N PRO A 225 -32.24 29.12 7.21
CA PRO A 225 -31.33 28.01 7.37
C PRO A 225 -31.98 26.92 8.23
N ALA A 226 -31.81 25.65 7.84
CA ALA A 226 -32.30 24.55 8.67
C ALA A 226 -31.56 24.54 10.03
N PRO A 227 -32.24 24.30 11.15
CA PRO A 227 -31.61 24.32 12.47
C PRO A 227 -30.46 23.32 12.57
N VAL A 228 -29.36 23.78 13.17
CA VAL A 228 -28.08 23.07 13.26
C VAL A 228 -27.82 22.68 14.71
N ARG A 229 -27.71 21.37 14.98
CA ARG A 229 -27.38 20.84 16.33
C ARG A 229 -25.88 20.78 16.61
N LEU A 230 -25.05 20.75 15.56
CA LEU A 230 -23.59 20.60 15.65
C LEU A 230 -22.92 21.63 14.73
N PRO A 231 -22.09 22.55 15.26
CA PRO A 231 -21.44 23.58 14.46
C PRO A 231 -20.43 22.98 13.48
N GLY A 232 -20.25 23.63 12.32
CA GLY A 232 -19.43 23.12 11.21
C GLY A 232 -18.02 22.70 11.62
N ARG A 233 -17.32 23.54 12.38
CA ARG A 233 -15.96 23.24 12.89
C ARG A 233 -15.90 21.94 13.72
N ARG A 234 -16.89 21.71 14.59
CA ARG A 234 -16.94 20.46 15.40
C ARG A 234 -17.24 19.24 14.53
N PHE A 235 -18.08 19.40 13.51
CA PHE A 235 -18.35 18.32 12.55
C PHE A 235 -17.10 17.95 11.75
N THR A 236 -16.36 18.94 11.23
CA THR A 236 -15.10 18.70 10.53
C THR A 236 -14.09 18.00 11.44
N LEU A 237 -13.90 18.51 12.66
CA LEU A 237 -13.00 17.87 13.63
C LEU A 237 -13.43 16.45 13.98
N LEU A 238 -14.74 16.19 14.08
CA LEU A 238 -15.26 14.84 14.33
C LEU A 238 -14.92 13.89 13.17
N VAL A 239 -15.17 14.29 11.92
CA VAL A 239 -14.88 13.46 10.74
C VAL A 239 -13.40 13.11 10.66
N PHE A 240 -12.53 14.13 10.71
CA PHE A 240 -11.08 13.92 10.69
C PHE A 240 -10.60 13.12 11.91
N GLY A 241 -11.18 13.37 13.09
CA GLY A 241 -10.87 12.61 14.30
C GLY A 241 -11.25 11.14 14.17
N VAL A 242 -12.41 10.82 13.59
CA VAL A 242 -12.83 9.43 13.35
C VAL A 242 -11.89 8.72 12.39
N VAL A 243 -11.56 9.34 11.24
CA VAL A 243 -10.63 8.76 10.27
C VAL A 243 -9.24 8.57 10.89
N LEU A 244 -8.71 9.59 11.56
CA LEU A 244 -7.38 9.55 12.19
C LEU A 244 -7.29 8.50 13.30
N LEU A 245 -8.37 8.26 14.05
CA LEU A 245 -8.41 7.22 15.08
C LEU A 245 -8.61 5.81 14.49
N ALA A 246 -9.29 5.70 13.35
CA ALA A 246 -9.54 4.43 12.69
C ALA A 246 -8.30 3.89 11.97
N ILE A 247 -7.47 4.76 11.36
CA ILE A 247 -6.29 4.37 10.59
C ILE A 247 -5.31 3.49 11.40
N PRO A 248 -4.84 3.86 12.62
CA PRO A 248 -3.90 3.03 13.37
C PRO A 248 -4.48 1.67 13.75
N ALA A 249 -5.79 1.60 14.06
CA ALA A 249 -6.46 0.35 14.37
C ALA A 249 -6.57 -0.54 13.12
N ALA A 250 -6.90 0.04 11.97
CA ALA A 250 -6.95 -0.65 10.68
C ALA A 250 -5.57 -1.19 10.27
N LEU A 251 -4.51 -0.37 10.38
CA LEU A 251 -3.13 -0.79 10.13
C LEU A 251 -2.71 -1.93 11.07
N PHE A 252 -2.95 -1.79 12.36
CA PHE A 252 -2.54 -2.80 13.34
C PHE A 252 -3.20 -4.16 13.08
N VAL A 253 -4.49 -4.18 12.76
CA VAL A 253 -5.21 -5.42 12.43
C VAL A 253 -4.73 -5.99 11.09
N SER A 254 -4.52 -5.13 10.09
CA SER A 254 -4.14 -5.57 8.73
C SER A 254 -2.69 -6.05 8.64
N SER A 255 -1.78 -5.45 9.42
CA SER A 255 -0.37 -5.84 9.46
C SER A 255 -0.12 -7.12 10.27
N ARG A 256 -1.12 -7.68 10.97
CA ARG A 256 -0.94 -8.97 11.64
C ARG A 256 -1.15 -10.11 10.64
N LEU A 257 -0.09 -10.84 10.37
CA LEU A 257 -0.18 -12.05 9.53
C LEU A 257 -0.90 -13.16 10.32
N PRO A 258 -1.59 -14.08 9.63
CA PRO A 258 -2.19 -15.24 10.26
C PRO A 258 -1.14 -16.00 11.08
N THR A 259 -1.47 -16.32 12.32
CA THR A 259 -0.59 -17.14 13.17
C THR A 259 -0.39 -18.49 12.52
N LEU A 260 0.86 -18.80 12.18
CA LEU A 260 1.23 -20.11 11.65
C LEU A 260 0.82 -21.21 12.65
N PRO A 261 0.29 -22.36 12.19
CA PRO A 261 0.03 -23.50 13.06
C PRO A 261 1.33 -23.93 13.72
N ALA A 262 1.45 -23.63 15.01
CA ALA A 262 2.60 -23.94 15.83
C ALA A 262 2.35 -25.24 16.59
N ALA A 263 3.27 -26.19 16.48
CA ALA A 263 3.30 -27.38 17.30
C ALA A 263 4.54 -27.34 18.19
N GLU A 264 4.41 -27.91 19.38
CA GLU A 264 5.59 -28.20 20.21
C GLU A 264 6.48 -29.18 19.44
N VAL A 265 7.79 -28.92 19.42
CA VAL A 265 8.72 -29.74 18.65
C VAL A 265 8.74 -31.14 19.26
N SER A 266 8.19 -32.10 18.52
CA SER A 266 8.28 -33.51 18.90
C SER A 266 9.74 -33.94 18.81
N ARG A 267 10.41 -34.10 19.95
CA ARG A 267 11.82 -34.52 20.04
C ARG A 267 12.05 -35.98 19.63
N SER A 268 11.01 -36.72 19.23
CA SER A 268 11.11 -38.13 18.86
C SER A 268 11.57 -38.28 17.40
N LEU A 269 12.88 -38.31 17.21
CA LEU A 269 13.49 -38.75 15.95
C LEU A 269 13.56 -40.28 15.91
N THR A 270 13.52 -40.84 14.71
CA THR A 270 13.90 -42.24 14.52
C THR A 270 15.42 -42.40 14.74
N SER A 271 15.86 -43.64 14.98
CA SER A 271 17.30 -43.93 15.14
C SER A 271 18.11 -43.50 13.92
N ASP A 272 17.55 -43.63 12.72
CA ASP A 272 18.21 -43.27 11.46
C ASP A 272 18.32 -41.75 11.32
N GLN A 273 17.26 -41.00 11.62
CA GLN A 273 17.27 -39.54 11.60
C GLN A 273 18.28 -38.96 12.62
N ALA A 274 18.37 -39.56 13.81
CA ALA A 274 19.36 -39.17 14.81
C ALA A 274 20.80 -39.43 14.34
N ALA A 275 21.04 -40.55 13.65
CA ALA A 275 22.35 -40.87 13.07
C ALA A 275 22.74 -39.89 11.95
N VAL A 276 21.79 -39.51 11.08
CA VAL A 276 22.03 -38.49 10.05
C VAL A 276 22.39 -37.15 10.68
N ARG A 277 21.66 -36.72 11.72
CA ARG A 277 21.97 -35.49 12.45
C ARG A 277 23.39 -35.50 13.03
N GLN A 278 23.77 -36.57 13.71
CA GLN A 278 25.12 -36.72 14.25
C GLN A 278 26.20 -36.68 13.16
N ARG A 279 25.93 -37.30 12.00
CA ARG A 279 26.83 -37.25 10.85
C ARG A 279 27.00 -35.83 10.32
N LEU A 280 25.92 -35.06 10.18
CA LEU A 280 26.01 -33.65 9.74
C LEU A 280 26.87 -32.82 10.70
N ILE A 281 26.71 -33.02 12.01
CA ILE A 281 27.53 -32.35 13.03
C ILE A 281 29.00 -32.75 12.89
N ALA A 282 29.28 -34.04 12.72
CA ALA A 282 30.64 -34.54 12.53
C ALA A 282 31.30 -34.03 11.24
N LEU A 283 30.50 -33.70 10.22
CA LEU A 283 30.96 -33.09 8.96
C LEU A 283 31.18 -31.58 9.06
N GLY A 284 30.78 -30.94 10.16
CA GLY A 284 31.02 -29.52 10.42
C GLY A 284 29.77 -28.64 10.52
N LEU A 285 28.56 -29.21 10.44
CA LEU A 285 27.33 -28.43 10.65
C LEU A 285 27.17 -28.08 12.14
N PRO A 286 26.88 -26.82 12.52
CA PRO A 286 26.68 -26.46 13.92
C PRO A 286 25.54 -27.25 14.56
N GLU A 287 25.74 -27.69 15.80
CA GLU A 287 24.76 -28.50 16.54
C GLU A 287 23.41 -27.78 16.69
N GLU A 288 23.44 -26.47 16.93
CA GLU A 288 22.24 -25.63 17.07
C GLU A 288 21.38 -25.67 15.80
N LEU A 289 22.01 -25.57 14.64
CA LEU A 289 21.33 -25.60 13.35
C LEU A 289 20.87 -27.01 13.00
N ALA A 290 21.69 -28.03 13.25
CA ALA A 290 21.31 -29.43 13.06
C ALA A 290 20.09 -29.84 13.92
N ASN A 291 19.94 -29.23 15.10
CA ASN A 291 18.80 -29.44 15.99
C ASN A 291 17.51 -28.75 15.51
N CYS A 292 17.60 -27.78 14.60
CA CYS A 292 16.45 -27.11 14.01
C CYS A 292 15.78 -27.91 12.88
N LEU A 293 16.46 -28.94 12.35
CA LEU A 293 15.98 -29.76 11.24
C LEU A 293 15.00 -30.81 11.75
N ASP A 294 13.83 -30.88 11.12
CA ASP A 294 12.82 -31.90 11.40
C ASP A 294 13.20 -33.26 10.78
N GLY A 295 12.43 -34.30 11.12
CA GLY A 295 12.73 -35.65 10.64
C GLY A 295 12.69 -35.78 9.11
N ALA A 296 11.73 -35.09 8.45
CA ALA A 296 11.57 -35.13 7.00
C ALA A 296 12.75 -34.44 6.29
N GLU A 297 13.22 -33.33 6.84
CA GLU A 297 14.40 -32.62 6.34
C GLU A 297 15.69 -33.41 6.57
N LEU A 298 15.84 -34.07 7.72
CA LEU A 298 16.97 -34.96 7.98
C LEU A 298 17.04 -36.14 6.99
N GLU A 299 15.92 -36.67 6.54
CA GLU A 299 15.89 -37.74 5.53
C GLU A 299 16.48 -37.29 4.19
N ARG A 300 16.33 -36.01 3.82
CA ARG A 300 16.94 -35.43 2.61
C ARG A 300 18.46 -35.32 2.69
N TYR A 301 19.02 -35.32 3.90
CA TYR A 301 20.47 -35.34 4.13
C TYR A 301 21.05 -36.75 4.27
N ALA A 302 20.27 -37.80 4.00
CA ALA A 302 20.73 -39.17 4.11
C ALA A 302 21.97 -39.41 3.22
N GLY A 303 23.06 -39.83 3.87
CA GLY A 303 24.32 -40.10 3.17
C GLY A 303 25.19 -38.88 2.88
N ALA A 304 24.88 -37.69 3.42
CA ALA A 304 25.67 -36.46 3.26
C ALA A 304 27.19 -36.72 3.36
N GLN A 305 27.95 -36.22 2.39
CA GLN A 305 29.37 -36.53 2.25
C GLN A 305 30.27 -35.40 2.78
N GLN A 306 29.83 -34.16 2.60
CA GLN A 306 30.60 -32.97 2.93
C GLN A 306 29.65 -31.83 3.32
N VAL A 307 30.09 -30.99 4.25
CA VAL A 307 29.40 -29.75 4.66
C VAL A 307 30.40 -28.60 4.51
N ILE A 308 30.00 -27.53 3.84
CA ILE A 308 30.80 -26.32 3.67
C ILE A 308 29.98 -25.11 4.09
N GLN A 309 30.63 -24.21 4.81
CA GLN A 309 30.07 -22.93 5.18
C GLN A 309 30.23 -21.92 4.05
N GLY A 310 29.14 -21.24 3.69
CA GLY A 310 29.18 -20.13 2.74
C GLY A 310 29.93 -18.94 3.32
N GLN A 311 30.71 -18.27 2.47
CA GLN A 311 31.45 -17.07 2.81
C GLN A 311 30.63 -15.84 2.40
N PRO A 312 30.46 -14.85 3.28
CA PRO A 312 29.76 -13.63 2.92
C PRO A 312 30.62 -12.80 1.96
N LYS A 313 29.96 -12.22 0.95
CA LYS A 313 30.61 -11.37 -0.05
C LYS A 313 30.26 -9.90 0.15
N ASP A 314 28.99 -9.63 0.43
CA ASP A 314 28.44 -8.28 0.61
C ASP A 314 27.22 -8.35 1.54
N VAL A 315 27.01 -7.31 2.34
CA VAL A 315 26.09 -7.28 3.48
C VAL A 315 25.47 -5.89 3.61
N SER A 316 24.16 -5.83 3.87
CA SER A 316 23.45 -4.58 4.12
C SER A 316 24.05 -3.78 5.29
N GLY A 317 24.33 -2.51 5.05
CA GLY A 317 24.81 -1.58 6.08
C GLY A 317 26.33 -1.63 6.33
N TYR A 318 27.06 -2.52 5.66
CA TYR A 318 28.52 -2.49 5.63
C TYR A 318 29.03 -1.57 4.51
N ASP A 319 30.13 -0.88 4.79
CA ASP A 319 30.78 0.03 3.83
C ASP A 319 31.37 -0.80 2.68
N PRO A 320 31.08 -0.50 1.40
CA PRO A 320 31.69 -1.21 0.26
C PRO A 320 33.22 -1.10 0.21
N GLU A 321 33.82 -0.14 0.94
CA GLU A 321 35.28 -0.02 1.10
C GLU A 321 35.85 -0.88 2.24
N GLN A 322 35.00 -1.44 3.10
CA GLN A 322 35.40 -2.39 4.15
C GLN A 322 34.98 -3.82 3.75
N PRO A 323 35.88 -4.80 3.84
CA PRO A 323 35.51 -6.18 3.54
C PRO A 323 34.41 -6.66 4.48
N ALA A 324 33.47 -7.44 3.95
CA ALA A 324 32.46 -8.13 4.75
C ALA A 324 33.15 -8.95 5.86
N PRO A 325 32.47 -9.19 7.01
CA PRO A 325 33.04 -9.98 8.10
C PRO A 325 33.58 -11.31 7.59
N GLU A 326 34.81 -11.68 7.98
CA GLU A 326 35.31 -13.02 7.65
C GLU A 326 34.53 -14.07 8.43
N GLY A 327 33.92 -15.02 7.69
CA GLY A 327 33.15 -16.12 8.25
C GLY A 327 31.67 -15.82 8.46
N SER A 328 30.93 -16.88 8.75
CA SER A 328 29.48 -16.89 8.99
C SER A 328 29.24 -17.43 10.42
N PRO A 329 28.20 -16.99 11.15
CA PRO A 329 27.12 -16.10 10.73
C PRO A 329 27.53 -14.62 10.63
N VAL A 330 26.77 -13.85 9.87
CA VAL A 330 26.96 -12.41 9.67
C VAL A 330 25.84 -11.62 10.36
N PRO A 331 26.17 -10.61 11.19
CA PRO A 331 25.17 -9.77 11.83
C PRO A 331 24.54 -8.78 10.85
N VAL A 332 23.23 -8.56 10.98
CA VAL A 332 22.44 -7.59 10.24
C VAL A 332 21.47 -6.87 11.17
N HIS A 333 21.16 -5.61 10.85
CA HIS A 333 20.28 -4.75 11.63
C HIS A 333 18.92 -4.54 10.93
N LEU A 334 17.83 -4.58 11.71
CA LEU A 334 16.45 -4.41 11.24
C LEU A 334 15.69 -3.54 12.25
N GLY A 335 15.63 -2.24 12.00
CA GLY A 335 15.05 -1.26 12.93
C GLY A 335 15.78 -1.26 14.27
N ASP A 336 15.08 -1.69 15.32
CA ASP A 336 15.61 -1.86 16.67
C ASP A 336 16.01 -3.31 17.01
N GLY A 337 15.88 -4.23 16.06
CA GLY A 337 16.29 -5.63 16.17
C GLY A 337 17.64 -5.92 15.52
N GLU A 338 18.23 -7.03 15.93
CA GLU A 338 19.48 -7.57 15.40
C GLU A 338 19.27 -9.05 15.04
N ALA A 339 19.82 -9.45 13.90
CA ALA A 339 19.76 -10.82 13.42
C ALA A 339 21.09 -11.27 12.83
N GLU A 340 21.24 -12.57 12.68
CA GLU A 340 22.40 -13.22 12.10
C GLU A 340 21.96 -14.05 10.90
N LEU A 341 22.69 -13.95 9.78
CA LEU A 341 22.45 -14.71 8.55
C LEU A 341 23.60 -15.69 8.30
N SER A 342 23.27 -16.91 7.87
CA SER A 342 24.27 -17.93 7.53
C SER A 342 23.80 -18.86 6.41
N VAL A 343 24.77 -19.41 5.67
CA VAL A 343 24.53 -20.38 4.59
C VAL A 343 25.46 -21.57 4.75
N TRP A 344 24.92 -22.76 4.49
CA TRP A 344 25.64 -24.04 4.50
C TRP A 344 25.27 -24.85 3.26
N ALA A 345 26.28 -25.34 2.54
CA ALA A 345 26.10 -26.21 1.39
C ALA A 345 26.53 -27.64 1.73
N ILE A 346 25.65 -28.61 1.47
CA ILE A 346 25.84 -30.01 1.84
C ILE A 346 25.84 -30.87 0.57
N ARG A 347 26.93 -31.61 0.32
CA ARG A 347 27.03 -32.53 -0.83
C ARG A 347 26.32 -33.85 -0.54
N LEU A 348 25.46 -34.25 -1.47
CA LEU A 348 24.70 -35.49 -1.42
C LEU A 348 25.34 -36.58 -2.29
N PRO A 349 25.02 -37.88 -2.04
CA PRO A 349 25.66 -39.00 -2.74
C PRO A 349 25.45 -39.06 -4.25
N ASP A 350 24.36 -38.48 -4.75
CA ASP A 350 24.02 -38.43 -6.17
C ASP A 350 24.72 -37.29 -6.93
N GLY A 351 25.56 -36.52 -6.24
CA GLY A 351 26.27 -35.36 -6.77
C GLY A 351 25.45 -34.07 -6.72
N SER A 352 24.18 -34.11 -6.29
CA SER A 352 23.42 -32.91 -5.98
C SER A 352 23.94 -32.28 -4.68
N ALA A 353 23.48 -31.07 -4.39
CA ALA A 353 23.81 -30.42 -3.13
C ALA A 353 22.61 -29.71 -2.55
N ARG A 354 22.41 -29.89 -1.24
CA ARG A 354 21.36 -29.22 -0.51
C ARG A 354 21.93 -27.99 0.18
N VAL A 355 21.41 -26.81 -0.19
CA VAL A 355 21.88 -25.53 0.32
C VAL A 355 20.88 -25.03 1.35
N LEU A 356 21.37 -24.85 2.58
CA LEU A 356 20.59 -24.44 3.74
C LEU A 356 20.94 -23.00 4.11
N HIS A 357 19.91 -22.18 4.20
CA HIS A 357 19.99 -20.77 4.55
C HIS A 357 19.30 -20.60 5.89
N PHE A 358 19.92 -19.86 6.79
CA PHE A 358 19.49 -19.78 8.17
C PHE A 358 19.56 -18.33 8.66
N PHE A 359 18.55 -17.94 9.44
CA PHE A 359 18.56 -16.69 10.19
C PHE A 359 18.24 -16.93 11.66
N ARG A 360 18.77 -16.08 12.52
CA ARG A 360 18.46 -16.05 13.96
C ARG A 360 18.36 -14.62 14.43
N TYR A 361 17.31 -14.27 15.15
CA TYR A 361 17.27 -12.99 15.85
C TYR A 361 18.08 -13.09 17.14
N THR A 362 19.14 -12.29 17.25
CA THR A 362 19.89 -12.11 18.49
C THR A 362 19.14 -11.14 19.40
N VAL A 363 18.52 -10.11 18.81
CA VAL A 363 17.63 -9.15 19.48
C VAL A 363 16.35 -9.05 18.69
N LEU A 364 15.23 -9.48 19.30
CA LEU A 364 13.92 -9.39 18.67
C LEU A 364 13.45 -7.92 18.57
N PRO A 365 12.92 -7.47 17.42
CA PRO A 365 12.38 -6.13 17.28
C PRO A 365 11.15 -5.91 18.18
N SER A 366 10.90 -4.64 18.51
CA SER A 366 9.77 -4.25 19.36
C SER A 366 8.43 -4.36 18.64
N LEU A 367 8.39 -4.01 17.36
CA LEU A 367 7.24 -4.23 16.49
C LEU A 367 7.28 -5.68 16.00
N ARG A 368 6.13 -6.38 16.00
CA ARG A 368 6.05 -7.82 15.71
C ARG A 368 4.83 -8.11 14.85
N LEU A 369 4.79 -7.46 13.70
CA LEU A 369 3.62 -7.44 12.82
C LEU A 369 3.88 -8.22 11.54
N GLN A 370 4.75 -7.71 10.67
CA GLN A 370 5.09 -8.35 9.40
C GLN A 370 6.59 -8.60 9.34
N ASP A 371 6.94 -9.86 9.17
CA ASP A 371 8.31 -10.31 8.94
C ASP A 371 8.31 -11.27 7.74
N GLN A 372 9.40 -11.29 7.00
CA GLN A 372 9.57 -12.18 5.85
C GLN A 372 11.01 -12.63 5.74
N PHE A 373 11.19 -13.90 5.42
CA PHE A 373 12.47 -14.44 4.98
C PHE A 373 12.34 -14.92 3.55
N SER A 374 13.23 -14.45 2.67
CA SER A 374 13.27 -14.85 1.28
C SER A 374 14.69 -15.09 0.82
N ILE A 375 14.85 -16.05 -0.09
CA ILE A 375 16.12 -16.33 -0.74
C ILE A 375 15.96 -16.17 -2.23
N ASP A 376 17.04 -15.74 -2.84
CA ASP A 376 17.17 -15.64 -4.27
C ASP A 376 18.44 -16.38 -4.72
N PRO A 377 18.27 -17.57 -5.32
CA PRO A 377 19.35 -18.31 -5.98
C PRO A 377 19.95 -17.52 -7.17
N SER A 378 21.17 -17.85 -7.59
CA SER A 378 21.82 -17.16 -8.71
C SER A 378 21.11 -17.29 -10.06
N GLY A 379 20.32 -18.36 -10.24
CA GLY A 379 19.74 -18.75 -11.53
C GLY A 379 20.70 -19.52 -12.46
N TYR A 380 21.93 -19.82 -12.04
CA TYR A 380 22.89 -20.60 -12.86
C TYR A 380 22.65 -22.11 -12.83
N PHE A 381 22.00 -22.60 -11.79
CA PHE A 381 21.76 -24.02 -11.56
C PHE A 381 20.28 -24.29 -11.36
N TYR A 382 19.84 -25.46 -11.83
CA TYR A 382 18.49 -25.93 -11.59
C TYR A 382 18.29 -26.23 -10.09
N THR A 383 17.20 -25.71 -9.53
CA THR A 383 16.84 -25.85 -8.11
C THR A 383 15.44 -26.44 -7.93
N ASP A 384 15.30 -27.32 -6.95
CA ASP A 384 14.02 -27.92 -6.54
C ASP A 384 14.02 -28.33 -5.05
N ASP A 385 12.98 -29.07 -4.63
CA ASP A 385 12.79 -29.59 -3.25
C ASP A 385 12.99 -28.52 -2.16
N PHE A 386 12.24 -27.41 -2.32
CA PHE A 386 12.19 -26.30 -1.39
C PHE A 386 11.55 -26.71 -0.06
N ALA A 387 12.23 -26.45 1.04
CA ALA A 387 11.73 -26.67 2.40
C ALA A 387 12.11 -25.51 3.31
N GLY A 388 11.36 -25.29 4.37
CA GLY A 388 11.65 -24.22 5.33
C GLY A 388 10.95 -24.44 6.65
N GLY A 389 11.48 -23.81 7.69
CA GLY A 389 10.99 -23.95 9.05
C GLY A 389 11.23 -22.69 9.88
N LEU A 390 10.35 -22.46 10.84
CA LEU A 390 10.44 -21.35 11.81
C LEU A 390 10.29 -21.97 13.19
N LEU A 391 11.26 -21.69 14.05
CA LEU A 391 11.37 -22.23 15.39
C LEU A 391 11.59 -21.10 16.39
N TRP A 392 11.03 -21.27 17.57
CA TRP A 392 11.26 -20.36 18.70
C TRP A 392 11.04 -21.12 20.00
N ASP A 393 11.60 -20.58 21.06
CA ASP A 393 11.37 -21.08 22.39
C ASP A 393 10.32 -20.20 23.07
N ARG A 394 9.49 -20.79 23.94
CA ARG A 394 8.52 -20.05 24.74
C ARG A 394 8.47 -20.64 26.13
N ASN A 395 8.91 -19.87 27.12
CA ASN A 395 9.07 -20.33 28.52
C ASN A 395 9.98 -21.56 28.65
N GLY A 396 11.01 -21.69 27.80
CA GLY A 396 11.95 -22.81 27.79
C GLY A 396 11.53 -24.04 26.97
N ASP A 397 10.31 -24.06 26.42
CA ASP A 397 9.84 -25.14 25.54
C ASP A 397 9.98 -24.75 24.07
N PRO A 398 10.56 -25.61 23.21
CA PRO A 398 10.75 -25.32 21.79
C PRO A 398 9.46 -25.56 20.98
N TYR A 399 9.12 -24.60 20.14
CA TYR A 399 8.00 -24.63 19.20
C TYR A 399 8.51 -24.52 17.77
N ALA A 400 7.82 -25.19 16.85
CA ALA A 400 8.03 -25.03 15.43
C ALA A 400 6.70 -24.77 14.72
N ALA A 401 6.72 -23.86 13.75
CA ALA A 401 5.61 -23.60 12.86
C ALA A 401 5.74 -24.41 11.58
N GLN A 402 4.62 -24.98 11.12
CA GLN A 402 4.54 -25.45 9.73
C GLN A 402 4.41 -24.25 8.80
N ILE A 403 5.37 -24.10 7.90
CA ILE A 403 5.41 -23.03 6.92
C ILE A 403 4.92 -23.54 5.58
N SER A 404 3.99 -22.82 4.97
CA SER A 404 3.72 -22.95 3.54
C SER A 404 4.63 -22.00 2.78
N LEU A 405 5.67 -22.56 2.16
CA LEU A 405 6.55 -21.78 1.30
C LEU A 405 5.81 -21.28 0.07
N GLN A 406 6.11 -20.03 -0.30
CA GLN A 406 5.70 -19.44 -1.56
C GLN A 406 6.91 -19.34 -2.47
N LEU A 407 6.69 -19.50 -3.77
CA LEU A 407 7.74 -19.42 -4.78
C LEU A 407 7.44 -18.22 -5.67
N GLY A 408 8.33 -17.24 -5.68
CA GLY A 408 8.39 -16.26 -6.76
C GLY A 408 9.15 -16.83 -7.94
N GLY A 409 8.96 -16.29 -9.14
CA GLY A 409 9.63 -16.79 -10.34
C GLY A 409 8.89 -17.97 -10.99
N GLY A 410 9.62 -18.77 -11.77
CA GLY A 410 9.06 -19.93 -12.48
C GLY A 410 8.14 -19.63 -13.65
N GLU A 411 7.89 -18.36 -13.94
CA GLU A 411 7.11 -17.96 -15.10
C GLU A 411 7.88 -18.29 -16.39
N THR A 412 7.15 -18.54 -17.47
CA THR A 412 7.70 -18.72 -18.81
C THR A 412 7.96 -17.35 -19.46
N GLU A 413 8.75 -17.32 -20.52
CA GLU A 413 9.10 -16.08 -21.23
C GLU A 413 7.86 -15.28 -21.64
N ASP A 414 6.82 -15.96 -22.13
CA ASP A 414 5.54 -15.36 -22.54
C ASP A 414 4.71 -14.73 -21.40
N GLN A 415 5.02 -15.06 -20.14
CA GLN A 415 4.25 -14.64 -18.96
C GLN A 415 4.85 -13.41 -18.28
N VAL A 416 6.08 -13.02 -18.63
CA VAL A 416 6.78 -11.90 -18.01
C VAL A 416 6.88 -10.72 -18.97
N PRO A 417 7.00 -9.48 -18.46
CA PRO A 417 7.29 -8.33 -19.31
C PRO A 417 8.59 -8.53 -20.10
N GLU A 418 8.69 -7.90 -21.28
CA GLU A 418 9.85 -8.02 -22.18
C GLU A 418 11.19 -7.70 -21.49
N LEU A 419 11.22 -6.72 -20.59
CA LEU A 419 12.43 -6.41 -19.81
C LEU A 419 12.87 -7.59 -18.95
N THR A 420 11.91 -8.20 -18.26
CA THR A 420 12.15 -9.34 -17.40
C THR A 420 12.57 -10.54 -18.25
N ALA A 421 11.92 -10.78 -19.40
CA ALA A 421 12.32 -11.80 -20.36
C ALA A 421 13.80 -11.63 -20.75
N TRP A 422 14.19 -10.41 -21.13
CA TRP A 422 15.55 -10.09 -21.57
C TRP A 422 16.61 -10.22 -20.46
N ILE A 423 16.33 -9.71 -19.26
CA ILE A 423 17.26 -9.81 -18.11
C ILE A 423 17.52 -11.28 -17.77
N TYR A 424 16.49 -12.13 -17.87
CA TYR A 424 16.54 -13.54 -17.51
C TYR A 424 16.64 -14.48 -18.72
N GLN A 425 17.06 -13.97 -19.89
CA GLN A 425 17.09 -14.76 -21.14
C GLN A 425 17.90 -16.05 -20.98
N PHE A 426 19.03 -15.97 -20.26
CA PHE A 426 19.86 -17.14 -19.97
C PHE A 426 19.06 -18.25 -19.26
N GLU A 427 18.21 -17.91 -18.30
CA GLU A 427 17.41 -18.89 -17.56
C GLU A 427 16.31 -19.49 -18.44
N PHE A 428 15.69 -18.69 -19.32
CA PHE A 428 14.74 -19.20 -20.30
C PHE A 428 15.38 -20.14 -21.31
N ASP A 429 16.54 -19.78 -21.85
CA ASP A 429 17.29 -20.61 -22.79
C ASP A 429 17.77 -21.92 -22.13
N ALA A 430 18.10 -21.87 -20.84
CA ALA A 430 18.60 -23.03 -20.09
C ALA A 430 17.50 -23.96 -19.57
N PHE A 431 16.42 -23.40 -19.00
CA PHE A 431 15.42 -24.14 -18.22
C PHE A 431 13.99 -23.99 -18.75
N GLY A 432 13.76 -23.09 -19.73
CA GLY A 432 12.43 -22.76 -20.26
C GLY A 432 11.55 -21.92 -19.33
N ARG A 433 12.10 -21.49 -18.19
CA ARG A 433 11.42 -20.72 -17.15
C ARG A 433 12.45 -19.99 -16.28
N ARG A 434 12.00 -18.97 -15.55
CA ARG A 434 12.83 -18.36 -14.50
C ARG A 434 13.07 -19.34 -13.35
N HIS A 435 14.19 -19.19 -12.66
CA HIS A 435 14.41 -19.88 -11.40
C HIS A 435 13.35 -19.48 -10.36
N PHE A 436 13.19 -20.31 -9.33
CA PHE A 436 12.29 -20.01 -8.23
C PHE A 436 13.05 -19.34 -7.08
N SER A 437 12.49 -18.26 -6.56
CA SER A 437 12.96 -17.55 -5.38
C SER A 437 12.00 -17.85 -4.22
N PRO A 438 12.36 -18.77 -3.31
CA PRO A 438 11.47 -19.23 -2.25
C PRO A 438 11.42 -18.25 -1.08
N TRP A 439 10.24 -18.10 -0.47
CA TRP A 439 10.04 -17.20 0.65
C TRP A 439 8.86 -17.60 1.52
N PHE A 440 8.81 -17.03 2.73
CA PHE A 440 7.65 -17.11 3.60
C PHE A 440 7.52 -15.88 4.49
N ASN A 441 6.29 -15.57 4.87
CA ASN A 441 5.96 -14.52 5.81
C ASN A 441 5.65 -15.11 7.18
N PHE A 442 5.92 -14.35 8.23
CA PHE A 442 5.56 -14.69 9.59
C PHE A 442 5.34 -13.43 10.43
N SER A 443 4.58 -13.56 11.51
CA SER A 443 4.61 -12.59 12.61
C SER A 443 5.35 -13.21 13.76
N ILE A 444 6.29 -12.48 14.38
CA ILE A 444 7.00 -12.95 15.57
C ILE A 444 5.96 -13.31 16.67
N PRO A 445 5.91 -14.57 17.13
CA PRO A 445 4.92 -14.98 18.13
C PRO A 445 5.06 -14.21 19.45
N ALA A 446 3.93 -14.01 20.14
CA ALA A 446 3.93 -13.38 21.45
C ALA A 446 4.69 -14.26 22.47
N GLY A 447 5.65 -13.66 23.17
CA GLY A 447 6.51 -14.38 24.12
C GLY A 447 7.52 -15.33 23.47
N ALA A 448 7.77 -15.21 22.15
CA ALA A 448 8.87 -15.91 21.51
C ALA A 448 10.22 -15.42 22.06
N GLU A 449 11.10 -16.38 22.31
CA GLU A 449 12.50 -16.25 22.64
C GLU A 449 13.30 -17.06 21.62
N ASP A 450 14.55 -16.66 21.36
CA ASP A 450 15.46 -17.36 20.44
C ASP A 450 14.84 -17.73 19.06
N LEU A 451 14.16 -16.77 18.44
CA LEU A 451 13.50 -16.98 17.15
C LEU A 451 14.54 -17.21 16.05
N ARG A 452 14.35 -18.31 15.34
CA ARG A 452 15.24 -18.75 14.27
C ARG A 452 14.44 -19.39 13.15
N GLY A 453 14.94 -19.29 11.93
CA GLY A 453 14.28 -19.88 10.78
C GLY A 453 15.29 -20.30 9.74
N TRP A 454 14.83 -21.18 8.86
CA TRP A 454 15.66 -21.72 7.80
C TRP A 454 14.86 -21.98 6.55
N LEU A 455 15.57 -22.01 5.43
CA LEU A 455 15.04 -22.40 4.14
C LEU A 455 16.13 -23.13 3.36
N ALA A 456 15.77 -24.26 2.79
CA ALA A 456 16.67 -25.10 2.01
C ALA A 456 16.09 -25.40 0.62
N TYR A 457 16.99 -25.62 -0.33
CA TYR A 457 16.68 -26.17 -1.64
C TYR A 457 17.79 -27.09 -2.11
N THR A 458 17.48 -27.97 -3.06
CA THR A 458 18.44 -28.85 -3.70
C THR A 458 18.87 -28.25 -5.03
N VAL A 459 20.18 -28.14 -5.22
CA VAL A 459 20.83 -27.74 -6.47
C VAL A 459 21.26 -29.00 -7.21
N HIS A 460 21.08 -29.00 -8.53
CA HIS A 460 21.51 -30.08 -9.42
C HIS A 460 22.60 -29.59 -10.37
N PRO A 461 23.88 -29.56 -9.95
CA PRO A 461 24.98 -29.02 -10.76
C PRO A 461 25.13 -29.70 -12.13
N GLN A 462 24.78 -30.99 -12.22
CA GLN A 462 24.87 -31.79 -13.45
C GLN A 462 23.89 -31.34 -14.54
N GLN A 463 22.85 -30.60 -14.18
CA GLN A 463 21.81 -30.14 -15.10
C GLN A 463 22.09 -28.73 -15.65
N SER A 464 23.17 -28.07 -15.23
CA SER A 464 23.53 -26.73 -15.71
C SER A 464 24.32 -26.77 -17.01
N GLN A 465 24.05 -25.83 -17.93
CA GLN A 465 24.83 -25.63 -19.15
C GLN A 465 26.23 -25.03 -18.87
N SER A 466 26.41 -24.35 -17.74
CA SER A 466 27.68 -23.73 -17.33
C SER A 466 28.69 -24.75 -16.79
N GLY A 467 28.22 -25.97 -16.49
CA GLY A 467 29.05 -27.13 -16.19
C GLY A 467 29.66 -27.14 -14.78
N VAL A 468 29.81 -28.35 -14.25
CA VAL A 468 30.63 -28.65 -13.07
C VAL A 468 32.11 -28.55 -13.48
N VAL A 469 32.90 -27.69 -12.83
CA VAL A 469 34.32 -27.52 -13.18
C VAL A 469 35.15 -28.47 -12.32
N ASN A 470 35.73 -29.51 -12.94
CA ASN A 470 36.50 -30.54 -12.25
C ASN A 470 35.70 -31.14 -11.08
N GLY A 471 34.43 -31.50 -11.33
CA GLY A 471 33.49 -32.13 -10.39
C GLY A 471 33.08 -31.32 -9.14
N GLY A 472 33.79 -30.21 -8.87
CA GLY A 472 33.36 -29.16 -7.95
C GLY A 472 32.34 -28.20 -8.56
N PHE A 473 31.47 -27.63 -7.72
CA PHE A 473 30.57 -26.56 -8.13
C PHE A 473 30.57 -25.44 -7.08
N GLY A 474 30.44 -24.20 -7.55
CA GLY A 474 30.25 -23.05 -6.69
C GLY A 474 29.10 -22.19 -7.17
N ASP A 475 28.43 -21.55 -6.23
CA ASP A 475 27.25 -20.75 -6.50
C ASP A 475 27.17 -19.54 -5.56
N LEU A 476 26.31 -18.59 -5.92
CA LEU A 476 26.01 -17.38 -5.17
C LEU A 476 24.53 -17.34 -4.80
N THR A 477 24.21 -16.89 -3.59
CA THR A 477 22.83 -16.72 -3.15
C THR A 477 22.65 -15.41 -2.37
N TYR A 478 21.47 -14.81 -2.51
CA TYR A 478 21.05 -13.64 -1.75
C TYR A 478 20.03 -14.05 -0.69
N LEU A 479 20.25 -13.59 0.54
CA LEU A 479 19.31 -13.74 1.64
C LEU A 479 18.73 -12.38 1.94
N PHE A 480 17.42 -12.32 2.10
CA PHE A 480 16.72 -11.13 2.55
C PHE A 480 15.89 -11.47 3.77
N LEU A 481 16.13 -10.74 4.85
CA LEU A 481 15.30 -10.72 6.04
C LEU A 481 14.64 -9.34 6.11
N ARG A 482 13.31 -9.32 6.12
CA ARG A 482 12.52 -8.10 6.03
C ARG A 482 11.64 -7.94 7.25
N HIS A 483 11.56 -6.72 7.74
CA HIS A 483 10.87 -6.37 8.97
C HIS A 483 10.09 -5.06 8.80
N GLN A 484 8.84 -5.04 9.24
CA GLN A 484 8.09 -3.79 9.35
C GLN A 484 8.55 -2.99 10.58
N SER A 485 9.26 -1.87 10.38
CA SER A 485 9.82 -1.07 11.48
C SER A 485 8.86 -0.01 12.06
N SER A 486 7.79 0.35 11.33
CA SER A 486 6.81 1.34 11.80
C SER A 486 5.36 0.88 11.63
N LEU A 487 4.55 1.11 12.66
CA LEU A 487 3.09 0.92 12.60
C LEU A 487 2.42 2.01 11.76
N LEU A 488 2.84 3.27 11.90
CA LEU A 488 2.23 4.41 11.23
C LEU A 488 2.85 4.62 9.86
N HIS A 489 2.38 3.82 8.91
CA HIS A 489 2.64 3.99 7.49
C HIS A 489 1.32 3.99 6.72
N TYR A 490 1.17 4.92 5.80
CA TYR A 490 -0.02 5.06 4.99
C TYR A 490 0.42 5.48 3.59
N PRO A 491 -0.06 4.84 2.50
CA PRO A 491 -0.96 3.69 2.47
C PRO A 491 -0.35 2.42 3.10
N PHE A 492 -1.18 1.40 3.34
CA PHE A 492 -0.73 0.10 3.83
C PHE A 492 0.29 -0.52 2.87
N ALA A 493 1.37 -1.08 3.42
CA ALA A 493 2.38 -1.81 2.68
C ALA A 493 2.36 -3.29 3.11
N SER A 494 2.13 -4.18 2.15
CA SER A 494 2.15 -5.63 2.36
C SER A 494 3.58 -6.15 2.22
N ILE A 495 4.09 -6.85 3.23
CA ILE A 495 5.42 -7.45 3.13
C ILE A 495 5.47 -8.55 2.05
N SER A 496 4.32 -9.14 1.72
CA SER A 496 4.19 -10.18 0.70
C SER A 496 4.58 -9.68 -0.69
N ASP A 497 4.48 -8.38 -0.94
CA ASP A 497 4.76 -7.79 -2.25
C ASP A 497 6.25 -7.86 -2.59
N LEU A 498 7.09 -7.98 -1.57
CA LEU A 498 8.55 -8.15 -1.68
C LEU A 498 8.97 -9.62 -1.79
N GLY A 499 8.03 -10.56 -1.60
CA GLY A 499 8.30 -11.98 -1.67
C GLY A 499 8.80 -12.38 -3.06
N GLY A 500 9.97 -13.03 -3.11
CA GLY A 500 10.61 -13.41 -4.36
C GLY A 500 11.21 -12.25 -5.16
N GLN A 501 11.24 -11.04 -4.61
CA GLN A 501 11.95 -9.92 -5.20
C GLN A 501 13.42 -9.87 -4.74
N ARG A 502 14.29 -9.44 -5.66
CA ARG A 502 15.73 -9.22 -5.45
C ARG A 502 16.06 -7.81 -4.92
N ASP A 503 15.03 -7.00 -4.64
CA ASP A 503 15.21 -5.61 -4.23
C ASP A 503 15.53 -5.50 -2.73
N ALA A 504 16.54 -4.70 -2.45
CA ALA A 504 17.00 -4.30 -1.13
C ALA A 504 16.47 -2.91 -0.72
N GLY A 505 15.74 -2.23 -1.60
CA GLY A 505 15.16 -0.92 -1.36
C GLY A 505 14.13 -0.91 -0.22
N HIS A 506 13.92 0.28 0.36
CA HIS A 506 12.85 0.50 1.32
C HIS A 506 11.49 0.45 0.63
N HIS A 507 10.56 -0.32 1.19
CA HIS A 507 9.19 -0.40 0.72
C HIS A 507 8.23 0.10 1.79
N GLY A 508 7.90 1.38 1.75
CA GLY A 508 7.10 2.03 2.79
C GLY A 508 7.81 1.98 4.15
N ALA A 509 7.24 1.24 5.11
CA ALA A 509 7.80 1.03 6.44
C ALA A 509 8.48 -0.34 6.62
N ILE A 510 8.73 -1.05 5.52
CA ILE A 510 9.46 -2.31 5.54
C ILE A 510 10.93 -2.02 5.30
N GLU A 511 11.75 -2.45 6.24
CA GLU A 511 13.19 -2.46 6.15
C GLU A 511 13.67 -3.83 5.68
N THR A 512 14.69 -3.83 4.83
CA THR A 512 15.27 -5.03 4.25
C THR A 512 16.73 -5.10 4.68
N ALA A 513 17.07 -6.12 5.47
CA ALA A 513 18.44 -6.55 5.67
C ALA A 513 18.75 -7.65 4.68
N TRP A 514 19.96 -7.65 4.16
CA TRP A 514 20.37 -8.63 3.16
C TRP A 514 21.84 -8.98 3.29
N ALA A 515 22.17 -10.18 2.84
CA ALA A 515 23.55 -10.61 2.70
C ALA A 515 23.68 -11.55 1.51
N THR A 516 24.82 -11.46 0.84
CA THR A 516 25.20 -12.36 -0.24
C THR A 516 26.22 -13.35 0.25
N PHE A 517 26.02 -14.62 -0.08
CA PHE A 517 26.96 -15.68 0.25
C PHE A 517 27.40 -16.40 -1.00
N GLU A 518 28.69 -16.67 -1.09
CA GLU A 518 29.27 -17.57 -2.06
C GLU A 518 29.70 -18.87 -1.36
N PHE A 519 29.55 -19.98 -2.04
CA PHE A 519 30.05 -21.27 -1.55
C PHE A 519 30.62 -22.07 -2.70
N TYR A 520 31.64 -22.88 -2.40
CA TYR A 520 32.29 -23.75 -3.35
C TYR A 520 32.45 -25.14 -2.74
N LEU A 521 31.79 -26.13 -3.34
CA LEU A 521 31.93 -27.54 -2.99
C LEU A 521 32.99 -28.16 -3.93
N PRO A 522 34.21 -28.46 -3.42
CA PRO A 522 35.23 -29.14 -4.19
C PRO A 522 34.83 -30.60 -4.42
N ASP A 523 35.57 -31.25 -5.31
CA ASP A 523 35.41 -32.65 -5.67
C ASP A 523 35.80 -33.65 -4.56
#